data_AF-A0A8S1EEW1-F1
#
_entry.id   AF-A0A8S1EEW1-F1
#
_cell.length_a   1.000
_cell.length_b   1.000
_cell.length_c   1.000
_cell.angle_alpha   90.00
_cell.angle_beta   90.00
_cell.angle_gamma   90.00
#
_symmetry.space_group_name_H-M   'P 1'
#
loop_
_entity.id
_entity.type
_entity.pdbx_description
1 polymer ?
#
loop_
_entity_poly.entity_id
_entity_poly.type
_entity_poly.pdbx_seq_one_letter_code
_entity_poly.pdbx_strand_id
1 'polypeptide(L)'
;MLKSLVILFLLVGCSFAAVTSQCMKTETKKIQECTKLIENGIDGIQKMIISKFDPKKQKEVNEICKKAQNCFGDLKKNCPDFPKDATLMLDYLCGKVTFITGPFSECMKKLIMLDDTPTAGCGAKIINGDVFDDPKKSCKAVKDTIACEKDIGKVCDAKMEKLFHAENQGDLKRFKC
;
A
#
# COMPACT_ATOMS: atom_id res chain seq x y z
N MET A 1 4.76 12.89 -11.74
CA MET A 1 5.66 11.82 -12.24
C MET A 1 5.27 10.43 -11.73
N LEU A 2 4.62 10.29 -10.57
CA LEU A 2 4.04 9.03 -10.02
C LEU A 2 3.19 8.21 -11.01
N LYS A 3 2.32 8.89 -11.78
CA LYS A 3 1.35 8.25 -12.69
C LYS A 3 2.00 7.43 -13.82
N SER A 4 3.20 7.80 -14.26
CA SER A 4 3.85 7.14 -15.39
C SER A 4 4.63 5.89 -14.99
N LEU A 5 5.04 5.75 -13.72
CA LEU A 5 5.86 4.63 -13.24
C LEU A 5 5.04 3.40 -12.83
N VAL A 6 3.84 3.57 -12.25
CA VAL A 6 2.94 2.45 -11.93
C VAL A 6 2.42 1.78 -13.20
N ILE A 7 2.09 2.58 -14.22
CA ILE A 7 1.73 2.09 -15.56
C ILE A 7 2.91 1.35 -16.20
N LEU A 8 4.14 1.87 -16.07
CA LEU A 8 5.35 1.23 -16.57
C LEU A 8 5.70 -0.05 -15.79
N PHE A 9 5.40 -0.15 -14.49
CA PHE A 9 5.66 -1.37 -13.70
C PHE A 9 4.67 -2.49 -14.04
N LEU A 10 3.39 -2.15 -14.23
CA LEU A 10 2.37 -3.11 -14.68
C LEU A 10 2.52 -3.50 -16.16
N LEU A 11 3.18 -2.67 -16.99
CA LEU A 11 3.39 -2.94 -18.42
C LEU A 11 4.82 -3.41 -18.79
N VAL A 12 5.85 -3.15 -17.96
CA VAL A 12 7.27 -3.27 -18.36
C VAL A 12 8.17 -3.91 -17.29
N GLY A 13 7.76 -4.05 -16.03
CA GLY A 13 8.67 -4.37 -14.91
C GLY A 13 8.98 -5.85 -14.63
N CYS A 14 8.28 -6.80 -15.24
CA CYS A 14 8.59 -8.21 -15.12
C CYS A 14 8.44 -8.84 -16.49
N SER A 15 9.54 -9.03 -17.21
CA SER A 15 9.67 -10.03 -18.28
C SER A 15 8.38 -10.32 -19.05
N PHE A 16 7.78 -9.31 -19.69
CA PHE A 16 6.67 -9.48 -20.64
C PHE A 16 7.11 -10.16 -21.95
N ALA A 17 8.30 -10.76 -21.96
CA ALA A 17 8.67 -11.74 -22.96
C ALA A 17 7.93 -13.06 -22.65
N ALA A 18 6.83 -13.28 -23.37
CA ALA A 18 6.27 -14.59 -23.70
C ALA A 18 5.10 -15.19 -22.89
N VAL A 19 4.35 -14.44 -22.06
CA VAL A 19 3.03 -14.93 -21.59
C VAL A 19 1.98 -13.82 -21.63
N THR A 20 1.64 -13.31 -22.82
CA THR A 20 0.36 -12.61 -23.00
C THR A 20 -0.72 -13.65 -23.28
N SER A 21 -1.28 -14.26 -22.24
CA SER A 21 -2.39 -15.20 -22.40
C SER A 21 -3.54 -14.51 -23.16
N GLN A 22 -4.27 -15.28 -23.97
CA GLN A 22 -5.44 -14.78 -24.71
C GLN A 22 -6.42 -14.03 -23.78
N CYS A 23 -6.52 -14.47 -22.53
CA CYS A 23 -7.35 -13.85 -21.50
C CYS A 23 -6.94 -12.40 -21.20
N MET A 24 -5.65 -12.11 -21.02
CA MET A 24 -5.19 -10.75 -20.74
C MET A 24 -5.46 -9.80 -21.92
N LYS A 25 -5.40 -10.30 -23.15
CA LYS A 25 -5.76 -9.51 -24.35
C LYS A 25 -7.26 -9.16 -24.34
N THR A 26 -8.12 -10.13 -24.04
CA THR A 26 -9.58 -9.92 -23.98
C THR A 26 -10.00 -9.04 -22.80
N GLU A 27 -9.32 -9.14 -21.66
CA GLU A 27 -9.63 -8.40 -20.43
C GLU A 27 -8.89 -7.06 -20.31
N THR A 28 -8.20 -6.60 -21.36
CA THR A 28 -7.39 -5.36 -21.36
C THR A 28 -8.15 -4.16 -20.77
N LYS A 29 -9.42 -3.99 -21.14
CA LYS A 29 -10.25 -2.89 -20.65
C LYS A 29 -10.50 -2.99 -19.13
N LYS A 30 -10.81 -4.19 -18.63
CA LYS A 30 -11.02 -4.44 -17.20
C LYS A 30 -9.73 -4.27 -16.41
N ILE A 31 -8.59 -4.69 -16.97
CA ILE A 31 -7.26 -4.43 -16.40
C ILE A 31 -7.03 -2.92 -16.25
N GLN A 32 -7.31 -2.13 -17.29
CA GLN A 32 -7.18 -0.66 -17.23
C GLN A 32 -8.11 -0.05 -16.17
N GLU A 33 -9.36 -0.52 -16.07
CA GLU A 33 -10.31 -0.08 -15.05
C GLU A 33 -9.82 -0.39 -13.63
N CYS A 34 -9.32 -1.61 -13.39
CA CYS A 34 -8.77 -1.99 -12.09
C CYS A 34 -7.50 -1.19 -11.75
N THR A 35 -6.62 -0.93 -12.73
CA THR A 35 -5.41 -0.11 -12.54
C THR A 35 -5.77 1.33 -12.15
N LYS A 36 -6.79 1.93 -12.75
CA LYS A 36 -7.26 3.27 -12.34
C LYS A 36 -7.72 3.32 -10.89
N LEU A 37 -8.25 2.21 -10.34
CA LEU A 37 -8.60 2.14 -8.91
C LEU A 37 -7.35 2.17 -8.02
N ILE A 38 -6.23 1.57 -8.44
CA ILE A 38 -4.94 1.66 -7.73
C ILE A 38 -4.48 3.12 -7.71
N GLU A 39 -4.48 3.80 -8.85
CA GLU A 39 -4.06 5.21 -8.96
C GLU A 39 -4.91 6.11 -8.05
N ASN A 40 -6.23 5.94 -8.11
CA ASN A 40 -7.15 6.68 -7.23
C ASN A 40 -6.92 6.35 -5.75
N GLY A 41 -6.54 5.11 -5.43
CA GLY A 41 -6.20 4.68 -4.08
C GLY A 41 -4.96 5.40 -3.55
N ILE A 42 -3.89 5.45 -4.35
CA ILE A 42 -2.65 6.16 -4.03
C ILE A 42 -2.93 7.65 -3.82
N ASP A 43 -3.64 8.30 -4.75
CA ASP A 43 -4.04 9.71 -4.62
C ASP A 43 -4.90 9.95 -3.37
N GLY A 44 -5.79 9.01 -3.05
CA GLY A 44 -6.65 9.04 -1.87
C GLY A 44 -5.84 8.97 -0.56
N ILE A 45 -4.87 8.05 -0.49
CA ILE A 45 -3.98 7.87 0.66
C ILE A 45 -3.18 9.15 0.89
N GLN A 46 -2.56 9.71 -0.15
CA GLN A 46 -1.84 10.97 -0.05
C GLN A 46 -2.72 12.10 0.51
N LYS A 47 -3.96 12.22 0.03
CA LYS A 47 -4.92 13.20 0.55
C LYS A 47 -5.32 12.94 1.99
N MET A 48 -5.55 11.68 2.36
CA MET A 48 -5.88 11.28 3.74
C MET A 48 -4.75 11.68 4.71
N ILE A 49 -3.50 11.43 4.32
CA ILE A 49 -2.31 11.81 5.07
C ILE A 49 -2.23 13.33 5.25
N ILE A 50 -2.35 14.08 4.14
CA ILE A 50 -2.34 15.56 4.17
C ILE A 50 -3.45 16.09 5.09
N SER A 51 -4.62 15.46 5.08
CA SER A 51 -5.75 15.81 5.95
C SER A 51 -5.63 15.30 7.39
N LYS A 52 -4.46 14.80 7.81
CA LYS A 52 -4.22 14.24 9.16
C LYS A 52 -5.29 13.23 9.56
N PHE A 53 -5.62 12.30 8.64
CA PHE A 53 -6.58 11.23 8.89
C PHE A 53 -8.01 11.72 9.15
N ASP A 54 -8.47 12.70 8.37
CA ASP A 54 -9.89 13.07 8.34
C ASP A 54 -10.78 11.82 8.14
N PRO A 55 -11.82 11.59 8.98
CA PRO A 55 -12.64 10.38 8.92
C PRO A 55 -13.33 10.17 7.57
N LYS A 56 -13.72 11.25 6.89
CA LYS A 56 -14.34 11.15 5.56
C LYS A 56 -13.31 10.66 4.54
N LYS A 57 -12.07 11.16 4.60
CA LYS A 57 -10.97 10.68 3.75
C LYS A 57 -10.59 9.24 4.03
N GLN A 58 -10.55 8.82 5.29
CA GLN A 58 -10.32 7.42 5.63
C GLN A 58 -11.38 6.50 5.00
N LYS A 59 -12.65 6.89 5.09
CA LYS A 59 -13.76 6.13 4.48
C LYS A 59 -13.62 6.07 2.95
N GLU A 60 -13.32 7.19 2.29
CA GLU A 60 -13.10 7.25 0.84
C GLU A 60 -11.98 6.29 0.40
N VAL A 61 -10.84 6.28 1.11
CA VAL A 61 -9.71 5.38 0.78
C VAL A 61 -10.07 3.92 1.00
N ASN A 62 -10.71 3.59 2.12
CA ASN A 62 -11.15 2.21 2.40
C ASN A 62 -12.12 1.68 1.33
N GLU A 63 -13.04 2.52 0.85
CA GLU A 63 -13.94 2.16 -0.25
C GLU A 63 -13.20 1.92 -1.57
N ILE A 64 -12.19 2.75 -1.88
CA ILE A 64 -11.35 2.57 -3.08
C ILE A 64 -10.59 1.25 -3.00
N CYS A 65 -9.98 0.97 -1.85
CA CYS A 65 -9.27 -0.28 -1.61
C CYS A 65 -10.16 -1.51 -1.82
N LYS A 66 -11.37 -1.50 -1.25
CA LYS A 66 -12.35 -2.58 -1.44
C LYS A 66 -12.74 -2.76 -2.90
N LYS A 67 -13.00 -1.65 -3.62
CA LYS A 67 -13.34 -1.69 -5.06
C LYS A 67 -12.19 -2.25 -5.89
N ALA A 68 -10.96 -1.82 -5.62
CA ALA A 68 -9.77 -2.27 -6.32
C ALA A 68 -9.54 -3.78 -6.10
N GLN A 69 -9.57 -4.23 -4.84
CA GLN A 69 -9.39 -5.65 -4.50
C GLN A 69 -10.46 -6.53 -5.16
N ASN A 70 -11.72 -6.11 -5.18
CA ASN A 70 -12.79 -6.82 -5.87
C ASN A 70 -12.54 -6.88 -7.39
N CYS A 71 -12.16 -5.76 -8.00
CA CYS A 71 -11.88 -5.68 -9.43
C CYS A 71 -10.78 -6.68 -9.85
N PHE A 72 -9.67 -6.70 -9.11
CA PHE A 72 -8.58 -7.65 -9.37
C PHE A 72 -8.93 -9.09 -8.96
N GLY A 73 -9.78 -9.28 -7.95
CA GLY A 73 -10.31 -10.60 -7.59
C GLY A 73 -11.11 -11.20 -8.74
N ASP A 74 -11.96 -10.41 -9.40
CA ASP A 74 -12.72 -10.86 -10.56
C ASP A 74 -11.84 -11.06 -11.80
N LEU A 75 -10.80 -10.24 -11.98
CA LEU A 75 -9.78 -10.51 -13.02
C LEU A 75 -9.05 -11.83 -12.80
N LYS A 76 -8.66 -12.16 -11.56
CA LYS A 76 -8.00 -13.44 -11.23
C LYS A 76 -8.91 -14.65 -11.46
N LYS A 77 -10.22 -14.50 -11.21
CA LYS A 77 -11.20 -15.56 -11.51
C LYS A 77 -11.36 -15.78 -13.02
N ASN A 78 -11.38 -14.70 -13.80
CA ASN A 78 -11.58 -14.77 -15.24
C ASN A 78 -10.29 -15.10 -16.01
N CYS A 79 -9.13 -14.69 -15.47
CA CYS A 79 -7.79 -14.95 -15.99
C CYS A 79 -6.94 -15.63 -14.91
N PRO A 80 -6.97 -16.98 -14.81
CA PRO A 80 -6.19 -17.72 -13.81
C PRO A 80 -4.67 -17.50 -13.92
N ASP A 81 -4.18 -17.19 -15.12
CA ASP A 81 -2.78 -16.87 -15.40
C ASP A 81 -2.39 -15.43 -15.04
N PHE A 82 -3.32 -14.65 -14.48
CA PHE A 82 -3.03 -13.26 -14.09
C PHE A 82 -1.90 -13.24 -13.05
N PRO A 83 -0.81 -12.48 -13.27
CA PRO A 83 0.34 -12.50 -12.40
C PRO A 83 -0.06 -12.17 -10.95
N LYS A 84 0.26 -13.07 -10.01
CA LYS A 84 -0.02 -12.85 -8.58
C LYS A 84 0.66 -11.57 -8.07
N ASP A 85 1.85 -11.29 -8.59
CA ASP A 85 2.66 -10.13 -8.22
C ASP A 85 2.06 -8.81 -8.73
N ALA A 86 1.17 -8.83 -9.72
CA ALA A 86 0.56 -7.63 -10.29
C ALA A 86 -0.40 -6.92 -9.30
N THR A 87 -0.91 -7.61 -8.27
CA THR A 87 -1.75 -6.98 -7.22
C THR A 87 -1.01 -6.73 -5.92
N LEU A 88 0.26 -7.13 -5.84
CA LEU A 88 1.02 -7.14 -4.60
C LEU A 88 1.14 -5.74 -3.97
N MET A 89 1.33 -4.73 -4.81
CA MET A 89 1.35 -3.32 -4.40
C MET A 89 0.01 -2.86 -3.85
N LEU A 90 -1.09 -3.23 -4.50
CA LEU A 90 -2.44 -2.89 -4.05
C LEU A 90 -2.76 -3.57 -2.71
N ASP A 91 -2.43 -4.85 -2.60
CA ASP A 91 -2.65 -5.59 -1.37
C ASP A 91 -1.85 -4.97 -0.22
N TYR A 92 -0.61 -4.52 -0.49
CA TYR A 92 0.22 -3.83 0.50
C TYR A 92 -0.38 -2.48 0.90
N LEU A 93 -0.71 -1.64 -0.09
CA LEU A 93 -1.35 -0.35 0.08
C LEU A 93 -2.60 -0.46 0.96
N CYS A 94 -3.51 -1.35 0.60
CA CYS A 94 -4.78 -1.51 1.29
C CYS A 94 -4.65 -2.19 2.64
N GLY A 95 -3.71 -3.12 2.79
CA GLY A 95 -3.32 -3.67 4.09
C GLY A 95 -2.85 -2.55 5.03
N LYS A 96 -1.91 -1.72 4.56
CA LYS A 96 -1.35 -0.63 5.35
C LYS A 96 -2.41 0.39 5.77
N VAL A 97 -3.29 0.80 4.86
CA VAL A 97 -4.40 1.71 5.18
C VAL A 97 -5.33 1.08 6.22
N THR A 98 -5.73 -0.17 6.02
CA THR A 98 -6.62 -0.88 6.96
C THR A 98 -5.99 -0.96 8.34
N PHE A 99 -4.68 -1.22 8.41
CA PHE A 99 -3.92 -1.27 9.65
C PHE A 99 -3.92 0.09 10.37
N ILE A 100 -3.50 1.17 9.69
CA ILE A 100 -3.34 2.50 10.30
C ILE A 100 -4.67 3.22 10.55
N THR A 101 -5.76 2.82 9.88
CA THR A 101 -7.12 3.37 10.12
C THR A 101 -7.96 2.49 11.05
N GLY A 102 -7.55 1.24 11.27
CA GLY A 102 -8.23 0.29 12.15
C GLY A 102 -7.46 0.08 13.45
N PRO A 103 -6.87 -1.12 13.66
CA PRO A 103 -6.33 -1.54 14.95
C PRO A 103 -5.14 -0.70 15.44
N PHE A 104 -4.45 0.03 14.55
CA PHE A 104 -3.31 0.89 14.89
C PHE A 104 -3.67 2.39 14.91
N SER A 105 -4.93 2.76 14.68
CA SER A 105 -5.36 4.16 14.46
C SER A 105 -5.06 5.11 15.61
N GLU A 106 -5.32 4.70 16.85
CA GLU A 106 -5.03 5.54 18.02
C GLU A 106 -3.53 5.77 18.23
N CYS A 107 -2.70 4.75 17.95
CA CYS A 107 -1.25 4.88 17.99
C CYS A 107 -0.76 5.81 16.87
N MET A 108 -1.30 5.65 15.66
CA MET A 108 -0.98 6.49 14.51
C MET A 108 -1.28 7.97 14.79
N LYS A 109 -2.43 8.28 15.41
CA LYS A 109 -2.77 9.66 15.81
C LYS A 109 -1.74 10.24 16.78
N LYS A 110 -1.33 9.48 17.81
CA LYS A 110 -0.31 9.91 18.78
C LYS A 110 1.03 10.20 18.09
N LEU A 111 1.47 9.32 17.21
CA LEU A 111 2.73 9.49 16.46
C LEU A 111 2.69 10.75 15.58
N ILE A 112 1.58 11.01 14.88
CA ILE A 112 1.43 12.21 14.05
C ILE A 112 1.40 13.49 14.89
N MET A 113 0.82 13.44 16.09
CA MET A 113 0.79 14.60 17.00
C MET A 113 2.16 14.93 17.59
N LEU A 114 3.10 13.97 17.63
CA LEU A 114 4.47 14.16 18.09
C LEU A 114 5.41 14.63 16.97
N ASP A 115 5.04 14.38 15.72
CA ASP A 115 5.82 14.75 14.55
C ASP A 115 5.58 16.24 14.21
N ASP A 116 6.22 17.15 14.96
CA ASP A 116 6.25 18.59 14.66
C ASP A 116 6.93 18.91 13.31
N THR A 117 7.68 17.95 12.76
CA THR A 117 8.25 18.02 11.41
C THR A 117 7.68 16.89 10.53
N PRO A 118 7.05 17.22 9.39
CA PRO A 118 6.29 16.27 8.57
C PRO A 118 7.14 15.20 7.84
N THR A 119 8.46 15.15 8.06
CA THR A 119 9.39 14.34 7.27
C THR A 119 10.38 13.49 8.08
N ALA A 120 10.51 13.67 9.40
CA ALA A 120 11.58 13.02 10.17
C ALA A 120 11.08 11.97 11.19
N GLY A 121 9.86 12.12 11.67
CA GLY A 121 9.31 11.30 12.73
C GLY A 121 8.72 9.97 12.27
N CYS A 122 8.42 9.11 13.24
CA CYS A 122 7.99 7.75 12.95
C CYS A 122 6.58 7.70 12.34
N GLY A 123 5.72 8.67 12.63
CA GLY A 123 4.44 8.79 11.95
C GLY A 123 4.64 9.01 10.45
N ALA A 124 5.51 9.94 10.07
CA ALA A 124 5.86 10.20 8.67
C ALA A 124 6.48 8.98 7.96
N LYS A 125 7.34 8.20 8.64
CA LYS A 125 7.99 7.00 8.07
C LYS A 125 7.02 5.84 7.82
N ILE A 126 6.12 5.58 8.76
CA ILE A 126 5.05 4.56 8.62
C ILE A 126 4.15 4.86 7.43
N ILE A 127 4.01 6.15 7.13
CA ILE A 127 3.17 6.70 6.08
C ILE A 127 3.95 6.89 4.76
N ASN A 128 5.29 6.81 4.78
CA ASN A 128 6.12 7.38 3.73
C ASN A 128 5.82 6.78 2.35
N GLY A 129 5.58 7.68 1.38
CA GLY A 129 5.09 7.37 0.05
C GLY A 129 6.10 6.74 -0.89
N ASP A 130 7.38 6.69 -0.52
CA ASP A 130 8.45 6.08 -1.32
C ASP A 130 8.26 4.58 -1.54
N VAL A 131 7.43 3.92 -0.71
CA VAL A 131 7.05 2.51 -0.89
C VAL A 131 6.32 2.32 -2.23
N PHE A 132 5.67 3.37 -2.76
CA PHE A 132 4.74 3.28 -3.89
C PHE A 132 5.38 3.45 -5.27
N ASP A 133 6.68 3.71 -5.32
CA ASP A 133 7.39 4.02 -6.56
C ASP A 133 8.06 2.81 -7.24
N ASP A 134 8.58 1.84 -6.48
CA ASP A 134 9.38 0.72 -6.99
C ASP A 134 9.46 -0.41 -5.93
N PRO A 135 9.19 -1.69 -6.27
CA PRO A 135 9.41 -2.84 -5.40
C PRO A 135 10.78 -2.90 -4.69
N LYS A 136 11.87 -2.46 -5.32
CA LYS A 136 13.20 -2.37 -4.68
C LYS A 136 13.26 -1.28 -3.63
N LYS A 137 12.55 -0.17 -3.85
CA LYS A 137 12.35 0.87 -2.83
C LYS A 137 11.40 0.40 -1.74
N SER A 138 10.48 -0.52 -2.04
CA SER A 138 9.56 -1.09 -1.05
C SER A 138 10.28 -1.83 0.08
N CYS A 139 11.30 -2.66 -0.19
CA CYS A 139 12.07 -3.30 0.89
C CYS A 139 12.79 -2.32 1.80
N LYS A 140 13.37 -1.26 1.23
CA LYS A 140 14.02 -0.21 2.02
C LYS A 140 12.98 0.50 2.90
N ALA A 141 11.83 0.87 2.32
CA ALA A 141 10.80 1.58 3.03
C ALA A 141 10.13 0.75 4.15
N VAL A 142 9.95 -0.56 3.94
CA VAL A 142 9.48 -1.48 5.00
C VAL A 142 10.53 -1.57 6.13
N LYS A 143 11.82 -1.68 5.81
CA LYS A 143 12.89 -1.69 6.82
C LYS A 143 12.99 -0.37 7.59
N ASP A 144 12.88 0.76 6.90
CA ASP A 144 12.86 2.10 7.50
C ASP A 144 11.65 2.28 8.43
N THR A 145 10.51 1.64 8.09
CA THR A 145 9.30 1.60 8.92
C THR A 145 9.52 0.74 10.18
N ILE A 146 10.14 -0.44 10.05
CA ILE A 146 10.43 -1.32 11.20
C ILE A 146 11.39 -0.65 12.19
N ALA A 147 12.31 0.21 11.73
CA ALA A 147 13.21 0.94 12.62
C ALA A 147 12.48 1.81 13.66
N CYS A 148 11.21 2.13 13.43
CA CYS A 148 10.34 2.88 14.36
C CYS A 148 9.71 2.05 15.49
N GLU A 149 9.89 0.73 15.48
CA GLU A 149 9.26 -0.18 16.45
C GLU A 149 9.49 0.24 17.91
N LYS A 150 10.73 0.60 18.25
CA LYS A 150 11.08 1.04 19.61
C LYS A 150 10.38 2.33 20.04
N ASP A 151 10.12 3.23 19.10
CA ASP A 151 9.45 4.50 19.41
C ASP A 151 7.94 4.30 19.52
N ILE A 152 7.38 3.31 18.81
CA ILE A 152 5.99 2.89 18.98
C ILE A 152 5.75 2.34 20.39
N GLY A 153 6.66 1.50 20.90
CA GLY A 153 6.58 0.99 22.27
C GLY A 153 6.53 2.09 23.33
N LYS A 154 7.27 3.19 23.11
CA LYS A 154 7.30 4.35 24.01
C LYS A 154 6.06 5.24 23.89
N VAL A 155 5.58 5.48 22.67
CA VAL A 155 4.48 6.43 22.40
C VAL A 155 3.11 5.80 22.65
N CYS A 156 2.97 4.52 22.33
CA CYS A 156 1.68 3.85 22.30
C CYS A 156 1.57 2.85 23.45
N ASP A 157 2.28 1.73 23.36
CA ASP A 157 2.51 0.70 24.38
C ASP A 157 3.18 -0.54 23.75
N ALA A 158 3.56 -1.52 24.58
CA ALA A 158 4.16 -2.78 24.13
C ALA A 158 3.20 -3.67 23.31
N LYS A 159 1.88 -3.48 23.42
CA LYS A 159 0.90 -4.21 22.62
C LYS A 159 0.91 -3.70 21.19
N MET A 160 0.95 -2.39 21.01
CA MET A 160 1.04 -1.73 19.71
C MET A 160 2.38 -1.96 19.04
N GLU A 161 3.48 -2.01 19.80
CA GLU A 161 4.79 -2.42 19.29
C GLU A 161 4.74 -3.82 18.67
N LYS A 162 4.23 -4.81 19.40
CA LYS A 162 4.07 -6.18 18.89
C LYS A 162 3.15 -6.27 17.68
N LEU A 163 2.04 -5.54 17.71
CA LEU A 163 1.09 -5.49 16.60
C LEU A 163 1.74 -4.89 15.34
N PHE A 164 2.49 -3.80 15.51
CA PHE A 164 3.26 -3.17 14.43
C PHE A 164 4.35 -4.10 13.88
N HIS A 165 5.09 -4.78 14.76
CA HIS A 165 6.09 -5.76 14.34
C HIS A 165 5.45 -6.85 13.47
N ALA A 166 4.36 -7.46 13.94
CA ALA A 166 3.69 -8.54 13.22
C ALA A 166 3.20 -8.10 11.82
N GLU A 167 2.62 -6.90 11.71
CA GLU A 167 2.20 -6.34 10.42
C GLU A 167 3.37 -6.19 9.45
N ASN A 168 4.45 -5.53 9.87
CA ASN A 168 5.60 -5.26 8.98
C ASN A 168 6.42 -6.52 8.67
N GLN A 169 6.40 -7.56 9.51
CA GLN A 169 6.93 -8.89 9.16
C GLN A 169 6.14 -9.54 8.01
N GLY A 170 4.82 -9.31 7.96
CA GLY A 170 3.99 -9.70 6.83
C GLY A 170 4.41 -8.99 5.54
N ASP A 171 4.75 -7.71 5.63
CA ASP A 171 5.19 -6.90 4.50
C ASP A 171 6.57 -7.32 3.98
N LEU A 172 7.54 -7.63 4.86
CA LEU A 172 8.83 -8.18 4.45
C LEU A 172 8.66 -9.47 3.64
N LYS A 173 7.85 -10.41 4.16
CA LYS A 173 7.55 -11.67 3.46
C LYS A 173 6.88 -11.44 2.11
N ARG A 174 5.96 -10.48 2.03
CA ARG A 174 5.24 -10.14 0.81
C ARG A 174 6.19 -9.66 -0.30
N PHE A 175 7.09 -8.74 0.04
CA PHE A 175 8.06 -8.19 -0.91
C PHE A 175 9.31 -9.06 -1.10
N LYS A 176 9.42 -10.20 -0.39
CA LYS A 176 10.61 -11.06 -0.38
C LYS A 176 11.87 -10.30 0.02
N CYS A 177 11.71 -9.42 0.99
CA CYS A 177 12.78 -8.84 1.78
C CYS A 177 13.12 -9.78 2.95
#